data_AF-A0A926PMP0-F1
#
_entry.id   AF-A0A926PMP0-F1
#
_cell.length_a   1.000
_cell.length_b   1.000
_cell.length_c   1.000
_cell.angle_alpha   90.00
_cell.angle_beta   90.00
_cell.angle_gamma   90.00
#
_symmetry.space_group_name_H-M   'P 1'
#
loop_
_entity.id
_entity.type
_entity.pdbx_description
1 polymer ?
#
loop_
_entity_poly.entity_id
_entity_poly.type
_entity_poly.pdbx_seq_one_letter_code
_entity_poly.pdbx_strand_id
1 'polypeptide(L)'
;MRLRFRLMAFVSLILAGTIAVLAMKSASTETGWQEAARSAPPGLMQQVIKENLSPDFAGDAGRMKVWKLFQSGQSKPLFLIDTRSANEATHPQENPLCGALGCKFLGYVSTAKDRYQQVLDHYLKPQLPRKVSLIEPSSIIRNGLPTLKINQLNDKQIKQLTFAFNGKGYEIVEIQVLPKRYE
;
A
#
# COMPACT_ATOMS: atom_id res chain seq x y z
N MET A 1 11.67 44.51 -68.19
CA MET A 1 12.56 45.19 -67.21
C MET A 1 12.30 44.58 -65.83
N ARG A 2 13.24 43.74 -65.35
CA ARG A 2 13.54 43.26 -63.96
C ARG A 2 12.36 43.08 -62.97
N LEU A 3 11.88 41.86 -62.67
CA LEU A 3 12.42 40.82 -61.76
C LEU A 3 12.79 41.29 -60.33
N ARG A 4 12.06 40.78 -59.31
CA ARG A 4 12.47 40.30 -57.96
C ARG A 4 11.28 40.42 -56.97
N PHE A 5 10.50 39.37 -56.71
CA PHE A 5 10.73 38.27 -55.74
C PHE A 5 11.33 38.72 -54.41
N ARG A 6 10.50 38.92 -53.37
CA ARG A 6 10.90 38.79 -51.94
C ARG A 6 9.71 38.37 -51.06
N LEU A 7 9.85 37.16 -50.49
CA LEU A 7 9.40 36.63 -49.18
C LEU A 7 7.94 36.92 -48.77
N MET A 8 6.97 35.98 -48.72
CA MET A 8 6.98 34.61 -48.16
C MET A 8 7.64 34.52 -46.78
N ALA A 9 6.90 34.89 -45.72
CA ALA A 9 6.94 34.27 -44.38
C ALA A 9 6.01 35.05 -43.40
N PHE A 10 4.70 34.82 -43.48
CA PHE A 10 3.72 35.26 -42.46
C PHE A 10 2.86 34.08 -42.01
N VAL A 11 3.51 32.93 -41.78
CA VAL A 11 2.84 31.71 -41.33
C VAL A 11 3.64 31.12 -40.16
N SER A 12 2.93 30.89 -39.06
CA SER A 12 3.32 30.10 -37.89
C SER A 12 4.20 30.76 -36.83
N LEU A 13 3.61 31.72 -36.09
CA LEU A 13 4.10 32.13 -34.77
C LEU A 13 3.13 31.67 -33.66
N ILE A 14 2.86 30.36 -33.59
CA ILE A 14 2.23 29.72 -32.42
C ILE A 14 2.88 28.34 -32.28
N LEU A 15 4.01 28.25 -31.59
CA LEU A 15 4.50 26.95 -31.16
C LEU A 15 5.15 27.02 -29.78
N ALA A 16 4.40 26.43 -28.83
CA ALA A 16 4.86 25.69 -27.67
C ALA A 16 5.72 26.45 -26.64
N GLY A 17 5.03 27.10 -25.69
CA GLY A 17 5.60 27.63 -24.46
C GLY A 17 4.79 27.27 -23.22
N THR A 18 4.21 26.07 -23.14
CA THR A 18 3.62 25.55 -21.90
C THR A 18 4.49 24.42 -21.38
N ILE A 19 5.49 24.76 -20.56
CA ILE A 19 6.14 23.79 -19.69
C ILE A 19 5.15 23.47 -18.58
N ALA A 20 4.27 22.50 -18.83
CA ALA A 20 3.51 21.86 -17.78
C ALA A 20 4.50 21.10 -16.90
N VAL A 21 4.86 21.70 -15.76
CA VAL A 21 5.52 21.00 -14.66
C VAL A 21 4.48 20.06 -14.06
N LEU A 22 4.22 18.94 -14.75
CA LEU A 22 3.65 17.75 -14.15
C LEU A 22 4.71 17.21 -13.20
N ALA A 23 4.73 17.74 -11.98
CA ALA A 23 5.44 17.14 -10.87
C ALA A 23 4.94 15.69 -10.76
N MET A 24 5.74 14.77 -11.27
CA MET A 24 5.56 13.34 -11.12
C MET A 24 5.46 13.03 -9.63
N LYS A 25 4.23 12.91 -9.13
CA LYS A 25 3.95 12.17 -7.91
C LYS A 25 4.42 10.75 -8.18
N SER A 26 5.57 10.38 -7.63
CA SER A 26 5.96 8.97 -7.61
C SER A 26 4.97 8.23 -6.74
N ALA A 27 3.99 7.61 -7.38
CA ALA A 27 3.39 6.41 -6.83
C ALA A 27 4.52 5.37 -6.78
N SER A 28 4.94 4.99 -5.57
CA SER A 28 5.61 3.73 -5.38
C SER A 28 4.69 2.65 -5.93
N THR A 29 5.14 1.88 -6.92
CA THR A 29 4.45 0.70 -7.42
C THR A 29 4.49 -0.36 -6.33
N GLU A 30 3.60 -0.22 -5.35
CA GLU A 30 3.39 -1.21 -4.31
C GLU A 30 2.53 -2.31 -4.94
N THR A 31 3.21 -3.21 -5.65
CA THR A 31 2.59 -4.27 -6.45
C THR A 31 1.78 -5.20 -5.57
N GLY A 32 0.49 -5.38 -5.85
CA GLY A 32 -0.37 -6.37 -5.18
C GLY A 32 -1.50 -5.79 -4.32
N TRP A 33 -1.42 -4.52 -3.94
CA TRP A 33 -2.51 -3.83 -3.27
C TRP A 33 -3.62 -3.43 -4.26
N GLN A 34 -4.86 -3.76 -3.92
CA GLN A 34 -6.06 -3.43 -4.71
C GLN A 34 -7.18 -2.93 -3.79
N GLU A 35 -8.13 -2.17 -4.31
CA GLU A 35 -9.32 -1.79 -3.53
C GLU A 35 -10.06 -3.03 -3.00
N ALA A 36 -10.47 -2.98 -1.75
CA ALA A 36 -11.15 -4.06 -1.06
C ALA A 36 -12.44 -4.48 -1.80
N ALA A 37 -13.19 -3.51 -2.32
CA ALA A 37 -14.40 -3.75 -3.10
C ALA A 37 -14.16 -4.63 -4.34
N ARG A 38 -12.94 -4.66 -4.88
CA ARG A 38 -12.60 -5.43 -6.09
C ARG A 38 -12.02 -6.80 -5.78
N SER A 39 -11.33 -6.94 -4.64
CA SER A 39 -10.41 -8.07 -4.42
C SER A 39 -10.61 -8.80 -3.10
N ALA A 40 -11.31 -8.20 -2.14
CA ALA A 40 -11.58 -8.82 -0.85
C ALA A 40 -12.86 -9.67 -0.91
N PRO A 41 -12.87 -10.87 -0.31
CA PRO A 41 -14.12 -11.59 -0.10
C PRO A 41 -15.11 -10.75 0.73
N PRO A 42 -16.41 -10.70 0.38
CA PRO A 42 -17.39 -9.90 1.11
C PRO A 42 -17.45 -10.23 2.61
N GLY A 43 -17.40 -11.51 2.97
CA GLY A 43 -17.39 -11.96 4.37
C GLY A 43 -16.15 -11.49 5.14
N LEU A 44 -15.00 -11.33 4.48
CA LEU A 44 -13.79 -10.79 5.11
C LEU A 44 -14.00 -9.32 5.49
N MET A 45 -14.48 -8.50 4.56
CA MET A 45 -14.67 -7.07 4.84
C MET A 45 -15.78 -6.82 5.86
N GLN A 46 -16.86 -7.61 5.86
CA GLN A 46 -17.87 -7.57 6.91
C GLN A 46 -17.27 -7.83 8.29
N GLN A 47 -16.38 -8.83 8.40
CA GLN A 47 -15.68 -9.13 9.64
C GLN A 47 -14.74 -7.98 10.04
N VAL A 48 -13.97 -7.42 9.11
CA VAL A 48 -13.08 -6.27 9.37
C VAL A 48 -13.84 -5.08 9.90
N ILE A 49 -14.95 -4.71 9.27
CA ILE A 49 -15.81 -3.60 9.70
C ILE A 49 -16.29 -3.85 11.13
N LYS A 50 -16.85 -5.04 11.38
CA LYS A 50 -17.41 -5.41 12.69
C LYS A 50 -16.36 -5.42 13.81
N GLU A 51 -15.15 -5.90 13.53
CA GLU A 51 -14.10 -6.08 14.54
C GLU A 51 -13.28 -4.82 14.81
N ASN A 52 -13.14 -3.95 13.80
CA ASN A 52 -12.15 -2.86 13.86
C ASN A 52 -12.74 -1.46 13.71
N LEU A 53 -13.93 -1.30 13.12
CA LEU A 53 -14.50 0.02 12.86
C LEU A 53 -15.61 0.35 13.85
N SER A 54 -15.77 1.64 14.13
CA SER A 54 -16.93 2.13 14.87
C SER A 54 -18.21 1.79 14.11
N PRO A 55 -19.30 1.42 14.80
CA PRO A 55 -20.63 1.29 14.17
C PRO A 55 -21.06 2.55 13.40
N ASP A 56 -20.57 3.72 13.82
CA ASP A 56 -20.87 5.02 13.21
C ASP A 56 -19.85 5.44 12.13
N PHE A 57 -18.99 4.53 11.67
CA PHE A 57 -18.07 4.83 10.58
C PHE A 57 -18.83 5.13 9.29
N ALA A 58 -18.85 6.41 8.90
CA ALA A 58 -19.56 6.90 7.73
C ALA A 58 -18.80 6.74 6.38
N GLY A 59 -17.59 6.16 6.41
CA GLY A 59 -16.78 5.97 5.21
C GLY A 59 -17.02 4.64 4.50
N ASP A 60 -16.48 4.52 3.29
CA ASP A 60 -16.59 3.31 2.48
C ASP A 60 -15.39 2.36 2.71
N ALA A 61 -15.61 1.32 3.52
CA ALA A 61 -14.60 0.29 3.78
C ALA A 61 -14.17 -0.47 2.51
N GLY A 62 -14.98 -0.44 1.44
CA GLY A 62 -14.62 -0.98 0.13
C GLY A 62 -13.44 -0.26 -0.52
N ARG A 63 -13.13 0.97 -0.09
CA ARG A 63 -11.98 1.74 -0.57
C ARG A 63 -10.68 1.45 0.17
N MET A 64 -10.72 0.68 1.25
CA MET A 64 -9.49 0.17 1.86
C MET A 64 -8.69 -0.65 0.85
N LYS A 65 -7.40 -0.87 1.09
CA LYS A 65 -6.57 -1.68 0.20
C LYS A 65 -6.39 -3.07 0.78
N VAL A 66 -6.46 -4.07 -0.08
CA VAL A 66 -6.25 -5.49 0.24
C VAL A 66 -5.22 -6.07 -0.69
N TRP A 67 -4.31 -6.85 -0.12
CA TRP A 67 -3.37 -7.69 -0.85
C TRP A 67 -3.59 -9.15 -0.45
N LYS A 68 -4.09 -9.95 -1.39
CA LYS A 68 -4.20 -11.40 -1.25
C LYS A 68 -2.87 -12.06 -1.64
N LEU A 69 -2.23 -12.70 -0.67
CA LEU A 69 -0.97 -13.44 -0.82
C LEU A 69 -1.22 -14.94 -0.80
N PHE A 70 -0.84 -15.59 -1.89
CA PHE A 70 -0.81 -17.04 -1.98
C PHE A 70 0.32 -17.48 -2.91
N GLN A 71 1.48 -17.78 -2.33
CA GLN A 71 2.69 -18.23 -3.01
C GLN A 71 2.95 -19.72 -2.73
N SER A 72 3.87 -20.31 -3.50
CA SER A 72 4.28 -21.70 -3.33
C SER A 72 4.69 -22.00 -1.89
N GLY A 73 4.21 -23.13 -1.35
CA GLY A 73 4.45 -23.57 0.02
C GLY A 73 3.50 -22.99 1.07
N GLN A 74 2.66 -21.99 0.73
CA GLN A 74 1.60 -21.57 1.66
C GLN A 74 0.50 -22.62 1.78
N SER A 75 0.00 -22.81 3.01
CA SER A 75 -1.14 -23.71 3.26
C SER A 75 -2.49 -23.02 3.01
N LYS A 76 -2.54 -21.70 3.11
CA LYS A 76 -3.75 -20.88 2.93
C LYS A 76 -3.40 -19.45 2.50
N PRO A 77 -4.33 -18.75 1.81
CA PRO A 77 -4.13 -17.36 1.45
C PRO A 77 -4.08 -16.48 2.70
N LEU A 78 -3.16 -15.50 2.68
CA LEU A 78 -3.08 -14.40 3.63
C LEU A 78 -3.66 -13.16 2.98
N PHE A 79 -4.60 -12.50 3.63
CA PHE A 79 -5.14 -11.21 3.21
C PHE A 79 -4.53 -10.14 4.09
N LEU A 80 -3.66 -9.30 3.53
CA LEU A 80 -3.20 -8.09 4.19
C LEU A 80 -4.16 -6.96 3.85
N ILE A 81 -4.46 -6.12 4.83
CA ILE A 81 -5.38 -5.00 4.69
C ILE A 81 -4.69 -3.74 5.19
N ASP A 82 -4.60 -2.76 4.32
CA ASP A 82 -4.22 -1.39 4.66
C ASP A 82 -5.51 -0.59 4.80
N THR A 83 -5.78 -0.12 6.02
CA THR A 83 -7.04 0.53 6.37
C THR A 83 -7.16 1.93 5.79
N ARG A 84 -6.14 2.41 5.07
CA ARG A 84 -6.20 3.67 4.34
C ARG A 84 -7.04 3.51 3.07
N SER A 85 -7.78 4.56 2.75
CA SER A 85 -8.46 4.70 1.46
C SER A 85 -7.44 4.67 0.32
N ALA A 86 -7.76 3.92 -0.75
CA ALA A 86 -7.03 3.95 -2.01
C ALA A 86 -7.07 5.34 -2.68
N ASN A 87 -8.02 6.18 -2.27
CA ASN A 87 -8.24 7.52 -2.81
C ASN A 87 -7.97 8.62 -1.76
N GLU A 88 -6.91 8.47 -0.97
CA GLU A 88 -6.54 9.39 0.13
C GLU A 88 -6.49 10.87 -0.29
N ALA A 89 -6.09 11.16 -1.54
CA ALA A 89 -6.02 12.54 -2.06
C ALA A 89 -7.39 13.22 -2.17
N THR A 90 -8.47 12.46 -2.34
CA THR A 90 -9.84 12.99 -2.47
C THR A 90 -10.70 12.66 -1.25
N HIS A 91 -10.33 11.66 -0.45
CA HIS A 91 -11.07 11.21 0.72
C HIS A 91 -10.16 11.01 1.95
N PRO A 92 -9.48 12.06 2.44
CA PRO A 92 -8.53 11.94 3.55
C PRO A 92 -9.19 11.54 4.88
N GLN A 93 -10.50 11.80 5.03
CA GLN A 93 -11.29 11.47 6.22
C GLN A 93 -11.68 9.98 6.27
N GLU A 94 -11.51 9.22 5.18
CA GLU A 94 -11.85 7.79 5.09
C GLU A 94 -10.69 6.88 5.52
N ASN A 95 -9.85 7.37 6.43
CA ASN A 95 -8.73 6.64 7.03
C ASN A 95 -8.99 6.41 8.53
N PRO A 96 -10.05 5.66 8.91
CA PRO A 96 -10.59 5.65 10.27
C PRO A 96 -9.62 5.14 11.34
N LEU A 97 -8.61 4.37 10.92
CA LEU A 97 -7.67 3.69 11.81
C LEU A 97 -6.24 4.23 11.65
N CYS A 98 -6.12 5.50 11.24
CA CYS A 98 -4.88 6.25 11.24
C CYS A 98 -4.85 7.27 12.38
N GLY A 99 -3.70 7.42 13.02
CA GLY A 99 -3.47 8.38 14.09
C GLY A 99 -1.99 8.70 14.25
N ALA A 100 -1.60 9.23 15.42
CA ALA A 100 -0.23 9.66 15.68
C ALA A 100 0.82 8.53 15.55
N LEU A 101 0.41 7.28 15.75
CA LEU A 101 1.29 6.11 15.66
C LEU A 101 1.45 5.58 14.22
N GLY A 102 0.71 6.14 13.26
CA GLY A 102 0.62 5.64 11.89
C GLY A 102 -0.78 5.10 11.58
N CYS A 103 -0.86 4.22 10.59
CA CYS A 103 -2.10 3.60 10.13
C CYS A 103 -2.13 2.13 10.48
N LYS A 104 -3.32 1.62 10.80
CA LYS A 104 -3.52 0.21 11.13
C LYS A 104 -3.38 -0.65 9.87
N PHE A 105 -2.63 -1.73 9.99
CA PHE A 105 -2.54 -2.81 9.01
C PHE A 105 -3.01 -4.10 9.68
N LEU A 106 -3.91 -4.79 8.99
CA LEU A 106 -4.50 -6.03 9.46
C LEU A 106 -4.05 -7.18 8.56
N GLY A 107 -4.05 -8.39 9.10
CA GLY A 107 -3.80 -9.60 8.34
C GLY A 107 -4.78 -10.67 8.75
N TYR A 108 -5.37 -11.33 7.77
CA TYR A 108 -6.37 -12.37 7.97
C TYR A 108 -6.03 -13.63 7.17
N VAL A 109 -6.36 -14.79 7.74
CA VAL A 109 -6.32 -16.07 7.04
C VAL A 109 -7.69 -16.71 7.05
N SER A 110 -8.07 -17.35 5.94
CA SER A 110 -9.31 -18.13 5.92
C SER A 110 -9.15 -19.39 6.77
N THR A 111 -10.10 -19.63 7.68
CA THR A 111 -10.19 -20.85 8.50
C THR A 111 -11.27 -21.80 7.98
N ALA A 112 -12.30 -21.25 7.35
CA ALA A 112 -13.32 -21.96 6.60
C ALA A 112 -13.94 -21.02 5.56
N LYS A 113 -14.93 -21.52 4.80
CA LYS A 113 -15.77 -20.68 3.94
C LYS A 113 -16.36 -19.54 4.78
N ASP A 114 -16.09 -18.31 4.35
CA ASP A 114 -16.55 -17.06 4.96
C ASP A 114 -16.22 -16.89 6.46
N ARG A 115 -15.17 -17.57 6.94
CA ARG A 115 -14.62 -17.37 8.30
C ARG A 115 -13.14 -17.06 8.22
N TYR A 116 -12.75 -15.97 8.86
CA TYR A 116 -11.38 -15.47 8.85
C TYR A 116 -10.85 -15.35 10.27
N GLN A 117 -9.56 -15.63 10.44
CA GLN A 117 -8.84 -15.41 11.69
C GLN A 117 -7.90 -14.22 11.48
N GLN A 118 -8.01 -13.21 12.34
CA GLN A 118 -7.03 -12.13 12.39
C GLN A 118 -5.69 -12.68 12.93
N VAL A 119 -4.62 -12.46 12.17
CA VAL A 119 -3.26 -12.95 12.46
C VAL A 119 -2.22 -11.83 12.49
N LEU A 120 -2.56 -10.63 12.04
CA LEU A 120 -1.71 -9.43 12.11
C LEU A 120 -2.57 -8.24 12.52
N ASP A 121 -2.06 -7.43 13.45
CA ASP A 121 -2.65 -6.17 13.89
C ASP A 121 -1.53 -5.24 14.31
N HIS A 122 -1.14 -4.32 13.44
CA HIS A 122 -0.06 -3.37 13.73
C HIS A 122 -0.31 -1.99 13.15
N TYR A 123 0.05 -0.97 13.91
CA TYR A 123 0.19 0.39 13.41
C TYR A 123 1.54 0.57 12.73
N LEU A 124 1.53 0.98 11.47
CA LEU A 124 2.72 1.22 10.67
C LEU A 124 2.69 2.66 10.13
N LYS A 125 3.86 3.29 10.01
CA LYS A 125 4.02 4.57 9.33
C LYS A 125 4.25 4.32 7.84
N PRO A 126 3.29 4.65 6.95
CA PRO A 126 3.43 4.36 5.53
C PRO A 126 4.29 5.40 4.79
N GLN A 127 4.75 6.45 5.47
CA GLN A 127 5.63 7.46 4.89
C GLN A 127 7.04 6.87 4.76
N LEU A 128 7.32 6.32 3.57
CA LEU A 128 8.62 5.77 3.22
C LEU A 128 9.22 6.48 2.01
N PRO A 129 10.56 6.47 1.89
CA PRO A 129 11.23 6.94 0.69
C PRO A 129 10.78 6.19 -0.56
N ARG A 130 10.92 6.84 -1.72
CA ARG A 130 10.59 6.22 -3.02
C ARG A 130 11.32 4.88 -3.18
N LYS A 131 10.62 3.89 -3.73
CA LYS A 131 11.11 2.51 -3.99
C LYS A 131 11.40 1.67 -2.73
N VAL A 132 10.95 2.10 -1.55
CA VAL A 132 10.91 1.26 -0.35
C VAL A 132 9.47 0.85 -0.13
N SER A 133 9.18 -0.45 -0.21
CA SER A 133 7.84 -0.96 0.07
C SER A 133 7.62 -1.03 1.57
N LEU A 134 6.40 -0.76 2.03
CA LEU A 134 6.07 -0.82 3.46
C LEU A 134 6.07 -2.26 3.98
N ILE A 135 5.47 -3.16 3.22
CA ILE A 135 5.39 -4.58 3.52
C ILE A 135 5.88 -5.35 2.29
N GLU A 136 6.82 -6.26 2.52
CA GLU A 136 7.39 -7.14 1.50
C GLU A 136 7.23 -8.60 1.98
N PRO A 137 6.37 -9.40 1.34
CA PRO A 137 6.33 -10.84 1.57
C PRO A 137 7.65 -11.47 1.12
N SER A 138 8.24 -12.31 1.97
CA SER A 138 9.41 -13.09 1.58
C SER A 138 9.00 -14.44 1.01
N SER A 139 9.91 -15.14 0.31
CA SER A 139 9.72 -16.52 -0.13
C SER A 139 9.80 -17.56 1.01
N ILE A 140 10.23 -17.15 2.20
CA ILE A 140 10.39 -18.04 3.36
C ILE A 140 9.01 -18.29 3.96
N ILE A 141 8.60 -19.56 4.02
CA ILE A 141 7.36 -19.98 4.66
C ILE A 141 7.65 -20.50 6.07
N ARG A 142 6.95 -19.96 7.08
CA ARG A 142 6.97 -20.46 8.46
C ARG A 142 5.55 -20.74 8.92
N ASN A 143 5.31 -21.95 9.42
CA ASN A 143 3.98 -22.40 9.86
C ASN A 143 2.88 -22.19 8.80
N GLY A 144 3.23 -22.39 7.52
CA GLY A 144 2.30 -22.33 6.39
C GLY A 144 1.99 -20.93 5.83
N LEU A 145 2.61 -19.87 6.36
CA LEU A 145 2.47 -18.49 5.87
C LEU A 145 3.85 -17.85 5.57
N PRO A 146 3.93 -16.87 4.66
CA PRO A 146 5.17 -16.17 4.35
C PRO A 146 5.66 -15.37 5.55
N THR A 147 6.97 -15.23 5.72
CA THR A 147 7.48 -14.16 6.59
C THR A 147 7.28 -12.82 5.88
N LEU A 148 7.02 -11.76 6.65
CA LEU A 148 6.80 -10.41 6.15
C LEU A 148 7.95 -9.52 6.59
N LYS A 149 8.59 -8.83 5.65
CA LYS A 149 9.52 -7.75 5.95
C LYS A 149 8.72 -6.45 6.00
N ILE A 150 8.75 -5.79 7.15
CA ILE A 150 8.07 -4.51 7.37
C ILE A 150 9.14 -3.43 7.53
N ASN A 151 9.12 -2.45 6.63
CA ASN A 151 10.07 -1.34 6.63
C ASN A 151 9.45 -0.13 7.34
N GLN A 152 10.18 0.46 8.29
CA GLN A 152 9.79 1.70 8.96
C GLN A 152 10.93 2.71 8.87
N LEU A 153 10.63 3.94 8.46
CA LEU A 153 11.61 5.02 8.50
C LEU A 153 11.78 5.47 9.96
N ASN A 154 13.01 5.38 10.45
CA ASN A 154 13.42 5.95 11.72
C ASN A 154 14.54 6.95 11.46
N ASP A 155 14.26 8.23 11.71
CA ASP A 155 15.06 9.37 11.28
C ASP A 155 15.35 9.33 9.77
N LYS A 156 16.56 8.90 9.40
CA LYS A 156 17.07 8.83 8.03
C LYS A 156 17.35 7.41 7.58
N GLN A 157 17.02 6.40 8.38
CA GLN A 157 17.35 5.01 8.11
C GLN A 157 16.12 4.12 8.17
N ILE A 158 16.12 3.07 7.35
CA ILE A 158 15.06 2.08 7.38
C ILE A 158 15.38 1.07 8.48
N LYS A 159 14.49 0.98 9.46
CA LYS A 159 14.40 -0.14 10.38
C LYS A 159 13.50 -1.20 9.74
N GLN A 160 14.06 -2.34 9.38
CA GLN A 160 13.32 -3.48 8.85
C GLN A 160 13.03 -4.48 9.96
N LEU A 161 11.77 -4.86 10.09
CA LEU A 161 11.27 -5.86 11.03
C LEU A 161 10.87 -7.10 10.23
N THR A 162 11.42 -8.26 10.58
CA THR A 162 10.95 -9.54 10.02
C THR A 162 9.88 -10.11 10.93
N PHE A 163 8.67 -10.25 10.40
CA PHE A 163 7.54 -10.89 11.06
C PHE A 163 7.38 -12.32 10.55
N ALA A 164 7.13 -13.26 11.45
CA ALA A 164 6.87 -14.65 11.09
C ALA A 164 5.63 -15.17 11.82
N PHE A 165 4.83 -15.99 11.14
CA PHE A 165 3.65 -16.59 11.74
C PHE A 165 4.05 -17.72 12.70
N ASN A 166 3.56 -17.67 13.94
CA ASN A 166 3.86 -18.67 14.99
C ASN A 166 2.78 -19.76 15.14
N GLY A 167 1.80 -19.81 14.23
CA GLY A 167 0.64 -20.70 14.30
C GLY A 167 -0.62 -20.02 14.85
N LYS A 168 -0.47 -18.89 15.56
CA LYS A 168 -1.59 -18.09 16.08
C LYS A 168 -1.64 -16.68 15.47
N GLY A 169 -0.48 -16.02 15.38
CA GLY A 169 -0.33 -14.67 14.83
C GLY A 169 1.08 -14.41 14.34
N TYR A 170 1.30 -13.27 13.72
CA TYR A 170 2.62 -12.79 13.35
C TYR A 170 3.33 -12.17 14.55
N GLU A 171 4.61 -12.51 14.71
CA GLU A 171 5.49 -11.94 15.73
C GLU A 171 6.79 -11.46 15.08
N ILE A 172 7.44 -10.45 15.68
CA ILE A 172 8.75 -9.99 15.25
C ILE A 172 9.80 -11.04 15.65
N VAL A 173 10.56 -11.53 14.69
CA VAL A 173 11.66 -12.48 14.93
C VAL A 173 13.03 -11.90 14.65
N GLU A 174 13.08 -10.79 13.93
CA GLU A 174 14.34 -10.12 13.59
C GLU A 174 14.11 -8.62 13.42
N ILE A 175 15.11 -7.84 13.81
CA ILE A 175 15.16 -6.39 13.63
C ILE A 175 16.52 -6.05 13.05
N GLN A 176 16.52 -5.34 11.93
CA GLN A 176 17.74 -4.84 11.31
C GLN A 176 17.60 -3.37 10.93
N VAL A 177 18.71 -2.63 10.97
CA VAL A 177 18.78 -1.26 10.45
C VAL A 177 19.53 -1.32 9.13
N LEU A 178 18.87 -0.91 8.05
CA LEU A 178 19.50 -0.91 6.73
C LEU A 178 20.58 0.18 6.65
N PRO A 179 21.71 -0.11 5.99
CA PRO A 179 22.86 0.81 5.97
C PRO A 179 22.58 2.09 5.17
N LYS A 180 21.64 2.03 4.22
CA LYS A 180 21.28 3.18 3.39
C LYS A 180 20.61 4.26 4.22
N ARG A 181 21.09 5.50 4.05
CA ARG A 181 20.48 6.72 4.58
C ARG A 181 19.68 7.46 3.51
N TYR A 182 18.61 8.10 3.95
CA TYR A 182 17.72 8.91 3.13
C TYR A 182 17.79 10.36 3.60
N GLU A 183 17.78 11.28 2.65
CA GLU A 183 17.87 12.73 2.89
C GLU A 183 16.49 13.36 3.03
#